data_AF-A0A6L8VBW9-F1
#
_entry.id   AF-A0A6L8VBW9-F1
#
_cell.length_a   1.000
_cell.length_b   1.000
_cell.length_c   1.000
_cell.angle_alpha   90.00
_cell.angle_beta   90.00
_cell.angle_gamma   90.00
#
_symmetry.space_group_name_H-M   'P 1'
#
loop_
_entity.id
_entity.type
_entity.pdbx_description
1 polymer ?
#
loop_
_entity_poly.entity_id
_entity_poly.type
_entity_poly.pdbx_seq_one_letter_code
_entity_poly.pdbx_strand_id
1 'polypeptide(L)'
;MKKLVISTSVALSLLFSTVGVSMPASASAQEIYATNGHKFVSTAQSYIGRVTYRFGTKDPAHLTFDCSSFTQFVFKKNGVNLPWGSKAQTSFGSRVPSKSQLAIGDLVMFSVSKPGQIDHVGIYVGNGNFISNTKSSGVSITSLKTGYWSTRYITARHY
;
A
#
# COMPACT_ATOMS: atom_id res chain seq x y z
N MET A 1 21.10 -6.37 -87.28
CA MET A 1 21.49 -4.97 -86.96
C MET A 1 20.75 -4.51 -85.72
N LYS A 2 21.47 -4.02 -84.69
CA LYS A 2 20.99 -3.24 -83.52
C LYS A 2 20.10 -4.02 -82.52
N LYS A 3 20.22 -3.90 -81.19
CA LYS A 3 21.18 -3.34 -80.23
C LYS A 3 20.83 -4.00 -78.87
N LEU A 4 21.86 -4.19 -78.05
CA LEU A 4 21.89 -4.58 -76.64
C LEU A 4 21.01 -3.68 -75.74
N VAL A 5 20.26 -4.26 -74.79
CA VAL A 5 19.92 -3.63 -73.50
C VAL A 5 19.93 -4.69 -72.41
N ILE A 6 20.86 -4.55 -71.48
CA ILE A 6 21.02 -5.33 -70.25
C ILE A 6 20.17 -4.63 -69.19
N SER A 7 19.18 -5.31 -68.61
CA SER A 7 18.38 -4.79 -67.50
C SER A 7 18.74 -5.56 -66.23
N THR A 8 19.56 -4.95 -65.39
CA THR A 8 19.88 -5.43 -64.04
C THR A 8 18.70 -5.15 -63.11
N SER A 9 17.98 -6.19 -62.70
CA SER A 9 16.97 -6.09 -61.65
C SER A 9 17.64 -5.96 -60.28
N VAL A 10 17.52 -4.79 -59.66
CA VAL A 10 17.89 -4.57 -58.25
C VAL A 10 16.83 -5.24 -57.38
N ALA A 11 17.20 -6.33 -56.72
CA ALA A 11 16.36 -6.96 -55.70
C ALA A 11 16.47 -6.16 -54.40
N LEU A 12 15.42 -5.41 -54.07
CA LEU A 12 15.29 -4.70 -52.80
C LEU A 12 14.80 -5.67 -51.72
N SER A 13 15.73 -6.33 -51.05
CA SER A 13 15.43 -7.20 -49.91
C SER A 13 15.04 -6.35 -48.70
N LEU A 14 13.74 -6.28 -48.41
CA LEU A 14 13.20 -5.72 -47.16
C LEU A 14 13.57 -6.65 -46.00
N LEU A 15 14.59 -6.26 -45.23
CA LEU A 15 14.90 -6.87 -43.94
C LEU A 15 13.81 -6.48 -42.93
N PHE A 16 12.87 -7.39 -42.67
CA PHE A 16 12.02 -7.31 -41.48
C PHE A 16 12.87 -7.62 -40.25
N SER A 17 13.44 -6.60 -39.64
CA SER A 17 13.98 -6.69 -38.29
C SER A 17 12.81 -6.94 -37.34
N THR A 18 12.62 -8.18 -36.90
CA THR A 18 11.71 -8.49 -35.80
C THR A 18 12.24 -7.83 -34.54
N VAL A 19 11.75 -6.62 -34.26
CA VAL A 19 11.90 -6.03 -32.93
C VAL A 19 11.06 -6.93 -32.02
N GLY A 20 11.73 -7.83 -31.31
CA GLY A 20 11.11 -8.60 -30.24
C GLY A 20 10.69 -7.63 -29.16
N VAL A 21 9.45 -7.13 -29.25
CA VAL A 21 8.82 -6.40 -28.15
C VAL A 21 8.58 -7.43 -27.07
N SER A 22 9.55 -7.57 -26.16
CA SER A 22 9.37 -8.31 -24.92
C SER A 22 8.22 -7.64 -24.17
N MET A 23 7.04 -8.26 -24.19
CA MET A 23 5.94 -7.82 -23.35
C MET A 23 6.40 -7.90 -21.89
N PRO A 24 6.11 -6.89 -21.04
CA PRO A 24 6.49 -6.96 -19.65
C PRO A 24 5.78 -8.17 -19.03
N ALA A 25 6.55 -9.03 -18.36
CA ALA A 25 6.00 -10.14 -17.61
C ALA A 25 4.94 -9.62 -16.64
N SER A 26 3.79 -10.30 -16.55
CA SER A 26 2.75 -9.98 -15.57
C SER A 26 3.38 -10.00 -14.18
N ALA A 27 3.37 -8.86 -13.51
CA ALA A 27 3.90 -8.74 -12.15
C ALA A 27 3.30 -9.84 -11.26
N SER A 28 4.14 -10.46 -10.45
CA SER A 28 3.67 -11.47 -9.49
C SER A 28 2.68 -10.83 -8.51
N ALA A 29 1.75 -11.62 -7.93
CA ALA A 29 0.83 -11.09 -6.91
C ALA A 29 1.60 -10.37 -5.78
N GLN A 30 2.77 -10.91 -5.41
CA GLN A 30 3.69 -10.31 -4.45
C GLN A 30 4.17 -8.89 -4.86
N GLU A 31 4.49 -8.66 -6.14
CA GLU A 31 4.87 -7.34 -6.67
C GLU A 31 3.70 -6.37 -6.71
N ILE A 32 2.50 -6.83 -7.03
CA ILE A 32 1.30 -5.99 -7.03
C ILE A 32 0.96 -5.56 -5.59
N TYR A 33 1.03 -6.48 -4.62
CA TYR A 33 0.85 -6.17 -3.20
C TYR A 33 1.94 -5.22 -2.68
N ALA A 34 3.21 -5.47 -3.03
CA ALA A 34 4.30 -4.56 -2.69
C ALA A 34 4.07 -3.17 -3.28
N THR A 35 3.63 -3.07 -4.54
CA THR A 35 3.36 -1.79 -5.22
C THR A 35 2.20 -1.04 -4.56
N ASN A 36 1.12 -1.72 -4.18
CA ASN A 36 -0.03 -1.10 -3.52
C ASN A 36 0.30 -0.66 -2.09
N GLY A 37 1.09 -1.45 -1.36
CA GLY A 37 1.53 -1.11 -0.02
C GLY A 37 2.26 0.23 0.05
N HIS A 38 3.18 0.48 -0.89
CA HIS A 38 3.88 1.76 -1.00
C HIS A 38 2.92 2.94 -1.29
N LYS A 39 1.86 2.73 -2.07
CA LYS A 39 0.84 3.77 -2.33
C LYS A 39 0.06 4.13 -1.07
N PHE A 40 -0.34 3.14 -0.27
CA PHE A 40 -1.01 3.39 1.01
C PHE A 40 -0.11 4.21 1.95
N VAL A 41 1.16 3.82 2.07
CA VAL A 41 2.14 4.51 2.92
C VAL A 41 2.41 5.94 2.44
N SER A 42 2.67 6.12 1.15
CA SER A 42 2.88 7.45 0.55
C SER A 42 1.67 8.36 0.74
N THR A 43 0.47 7.83 0.52
CA THR A 43 -0.79 8.56 0.77
C THR A 43 -0.90 8.94 2.25
N ALA A 44 -0.69 8.01 3.18
CA ALA A 44 -0.76 8.30 4.60
C ALA A 44 0.26 9.35 5.05
N GLN A 45 1.50 9.29 4.54
CA GLN A 45 2.56 10.26 4.83
C GLN A 45 2.19 11.67 4.38
N SER A 46 1.48 11.82 3.26
CA SER A 46 1.05 13.14 2.76
C SER A 46 0.08 13.88 3.71
N TYR A 47 -0.48 13.17 4.70
CA TYR A 47 -1.40 13.71 5.71
C TYR A 47 -0.75 14.02 7.07
N ILE A 48 0.55 13.78 7.22
CA ILE A 48 1.30 14.18 8.42
C ILE A 48 1.16 15.69 8.63
N GLY A 49 0.81 16.10 9.86
CA GLY A 49 0.60 17.50 10.23
C GLY A 49 -0.70 18.14 9.70
N ARG A 50 -1.53 17.39 8.97
CA ARG A 50 -2.79 17.92 8.37
C ARG A 50 -4.05 17.31 8.95
N VAL A 51 -3.97 16.06 9.41
CA VAL A 51 -5.11 15.33 9.95
C VAL A 51 -5.25 15.59 11.45
N THR A 52 -6.48 15.87 11.87
CA THR A 52 -6.85 15.96 13.29
C THR A 52 -7.43 14.64 13.77
N TYR A 53 -7.01 14.18 14.95
CA TYR A 53 -7.61 13.00 15.57
C TYR A 53 -8.91 13.34 16.32
N ARG A 54 -9.99 12.61 16.01
CA ARG A 54 -11.19 12.53 16.85
C ARG A 54 -11.76 11.12 16.85
N PHE A 55 -11.96 10.55 18.04
CA PHE A 55 -12.50 9.20 18.21
C PHE A 55 -13.91 9.08 17.58
N GLY A 56 -14.18 7.99 16.86
CA GLY A 56 -15.48 7.72 16.27
C GLY A 56 -15.88 8.70 15.16
N THR A 57 -14.92 9.44 14.60
CA THR A 57 -15.18 10.44 13.56
C THR A 57 -14.63 9.98 12.23
N LYS A 58 -15.39 10.22 11.16
CA LYS A 58 -14.98 10.06 9.76
C LYS A 58 -15.44 11.27 8.97
N ASP A 59 -14.58 12.27 8.86
CA ASP A 59 -14.88 13.52 8.16
C ASP A 59 -13.74 13.89 7.20
N PRO A 60 -13.80 13.37 5.95
CA PRO A 60 -12.83 13.70 4.93
C PRO A 60 -12.80 15.18 4.52
N ALA A 61 -13.90 15.91 4.68
CA ALA A 61 -13.98 17.32 4.28
C ALA A 61 -13.11 18.21 5.19
N HIS A 62 -13.04 17.88 6.47
CA HIS A 62 -12.24 18.61 7.47
C HIS A 62 -10.98 17.85 7.92
N LEU A 63 -10.57 16.80 7.19
CA LEU A 63 -9.43 15.93 7.52
C LEU A 63 -9.43 15.47 8.99
N THR A 64 -10.61 15.15 9.51
CA THR A 64 -10.79 14.75 10.90
C THR A 64 -11.19 13.29 10.96
N PHE A 65 -10.37 12.47 11.62
CA PHE A 65 -10.48 11.02 11.60
C PHE A 65 -10.14 10.43 12.97
N ASP A 66 -10.67 9.25 13.27
CA ASP A 66 -10.02 8.32 14.20
C ASP A 66 -8.93 7.48 13.50
N CYS A 67 -8.36 6.49 14.18
CA CYS A 67 -7.34 5.62 13.58
C CYS A 67 -7.87 4.78 12.40
N SER A 68 -9.06 4.21 12.53
CA SER A 68 -9.63 3.28 11.55
C SER A 68 -10.28 3.96 10.35
N SER A 69 -10.88 5.13 10.56
CA SER A 69 -11.41 5.97 9.49
C SER A 69 -10.29 6.61 8.68
N PHE A 70 -9.14 6.91 9.31
CA PHE A 70 -7.93 7.35 8.59
C PHE A 70 -7.39 6.24 7.68
N THR A 71 -7.21 5.01 8.18
CA THR A 71 -6.78 3.89 7.34
C THR A 71 -7.80 3.58 6.24
N GLN A 72 -9.10 3.61 6.55
CA GLN A 72 -10.17 3.47 5.56
C GLN A 72 -10.06 4.53 4.46
N PHE A 73 -9.83 5.79 4.83
CA PHE A 73 -9.69 6.89 3.89
C PHE A 73 -8.45 6.73 3.00
N VAL A 74 -7.30 6.38 3.57
CA VAL A 74 -6.05 6.12 2.82
C VAL A 74 -6.23 4.98 1.82
N PHE A 75 -6.82 3.86 2.24
CA PHE A 75 -7.06 2.71 1.38
C PHE A 75 -8.07 3.05 0.28
N LYS A 76 -9.14 3.78 0.62
CA LYS A 76 -10.17 4.21 -0.33
C LYS A 76 -9.61 5.11 -1.43
N LYS A 77 -8.70 6.03 -1.09
CA LYS A 77 -7.98 6.88 -2.05
C LYS A 77 -7.15 6.07 -3.05
N ASN A 78 -6.79 4.84 -2.68
CA ASN A 78 -6.02 3.91 -3.49
C ASN A 78 -6.88 2.74 -4.01
N GLY A 79 -8.21 2.90 -4.05
CA GLY A 79 -9.14 1.96 -4.67
C GLY A 79 -9.58 0.79 -3.79
N VAL A 80 -9.15 0.70 -2.54
CA VAL A 80 -9.50 -0.42 -1.63
C VAL A 80 -10.52 0.02 -0.59
N ASN A 81 -11.62 -0.72 -0.48
CA ASN A 81 -12.67 -0.45 0.51
C ASN A 81 -12.42 -1.25 1.79
N LEU A 82 -12.09 -0.55 2.88
CA LEU A 82 -12.05 -1.16 4.22
C LEU A 82 -13.37 -0.92 4.96
N PRO A 83 -13.83 -1.85 5.83
CA PRO A 83 -14.89 -1.54 6.78
C PRO A 83 -14.43 -0.47 7.79
N TRP A 84 -15.38 0.22 8.42
CA TRP A 84 -15.08 1.18 9.48
C TRP A 84 -14.95 0.46 10.83
N GLY A 85 -13.96 0.86 11.63
CA GLY A 85 -13.62 0.26 12.92
C GLY A 85 -12.38 -0.64 12.84
N SER A 86 -11.44 -0.46 13.76
CA SER A 86 -10.17 -1.22 13.80
C SER A 86 -10.41 -2.73 13.91
N LYS A 87 -11.33 -3.15 14.79
CA LYS A 87 -11.74 -4.56 14.89
C LYS A 87 -12.35 -5.09 13.58
N ALA A 88 -13.18 -4.30 12.91
CA ALA A 88 -13.81 -4.71 11.66
C ALA A 88 -12.77 -4.87 10.54
N GLN A 89 -11.74 -4.01 10.49
CA GLN A 89 -10.68 -4.12 9.49
C GLN A 89 -9.88 -5.43 9.59
N THR A 90 -9.91 -6.10 10.75
CA THR A 90 -9.25 -7.39 10.92
C THR A 90 -9.92 -8.54 10.15
N SER A 91 -11.17 -8.38 9.72
CA SER A 91 -11.85 -9.39 8.88
C SER A 91 -11.47 -9.28 7.40
N PHE A 92 -10.81 -8.19 7.00
CA PHE A 92 -10.38 -7.96 5.62
C PHE A 92 -8.92 -8.40 5.43
N GLY A 93 -8.55 -8.82 4.21
CA GLY A 93 -7.20 -9.31 3.89
C GLY A 93 -6.90 -10.68 4.50
N SER A 94 -5.63 -11.10 4.50
CA SER A 94 -5.16 -12.36 5.11
C SER A 94 -4.36 -12.11 6.38
N ARG A 95 -4.36 -13.05 7.34
CA ARG A 95 -3.58 -12.89 8.58
C ARG A 95 -2.09 -12.99 8.27
N VAL A 96 -1.29 -12.02 8.72
CA VAL A 96 0.17 -12.12 8.72
C VAL A 96 0.60 -13.07 9.84
N PRO A 97 1.32 -14.18 9.54
CA PRO A 97 1.63 -15.19 10.55
C PRO A 97 2.52 -14.71 11.70
N SER A 98 3.51 -13.85 11.41
CA SER A 98 4.46 -13.32 12.39
C SER A 98 4.92 -11.89 12.04
N LYS A 99 5.48 -11.16 13.02
CA LYS A 99 6.03 -9.81 12.79
C LYS A 99 7.17 -9.76 11.76
N SER A 100 7.93 -10.84 11.58
CA SER A 100 9.02 -10.90 10.60
C SER A 100 8.52 -10.99 9.16
N GLN A 101 7.24 -11.28 8.95
CA GLN A 101 6.60 -11.37 7.63
C GLN A 101 5.77 -10.12 7.30
N LEU A 102 5.88 -9.04 8.09
CA LEU A 102 5.21 -7.79 7.79
C LEU A 102 5.75 -7.19 6.48
N ALA A 103 4.83 -6.90 5.57
CA ALA A 103 5.09 -6.19 4.33
C ALA A 103 4.61 -4.74 4.43
N ILE A 104 5.29 -3.83 3.73
CA ILE A 104 4.88 -2.42 3.63
C ILE A 104 3.41 -2.37 3.16
N GLY A 105 2.58 -1.60 3.85
CA GLY A 105 1.14 -1.49 3.58
C GLY A 105 0.25 -2.37 4.45
N ASP A 106 0.79 -3.37 5.14
CA ASP A 106 0.01 -4.22 6.05
C ASP A 106 -0.68 -3.37 7.13
N LEU A 107 -1.92 -3.71 7.47
CA LEU A 107 -2.52 -3.11 8.67
C LEU A 107 -2.00 -3.81 9.91
N VAL A 108 -1.52 -3.04 10.87
CA VAL A 108 -1.07 -3.51 12.18
C VAL A 108 -2.09 -3.12 13.25
N MET A 109 -2.46 -4.08 14.08
CA MET A 109 -3.59 -3.98 15.01
C MET A 109 -3.11 -4.01 16.46
N PHE A 110 -3.68 -3.17 17.32
CA PHE A 110 -3.22 -2.98 18.69
C PHE A 110 -4.34 -2.96 19.73
N SER A 111 -3.96 -3.26 20.98
CA SER A 111 -4.76 -3.09 22.20
C SER A 111 -4.22 -1.92 23.03
N VAL A 112 -4.84 -0.75 22.91
CA VAL A 112 -4.43 0.53 23.51
C VAL A 112 -5.24 0.83 24.77
N SER A 113 -6.56 0.83 24.70
CA SER A 113 -7.45 1.22 25.80
C SER A 113 -8.11 0.02 26.48
N LYS A 114 -8.31 -1.08 25.77
CA LYS A 114 -9.00 -2.28 26.26
C LYS A 114 -8.07 -3.50 26.16
N PRO A 115 -7.52 -3.99 27.29
CA PRO A 115 -6.61 -5.14 27.29
C PRO A 115 -7.17 -6.33 26.49
N GLY A 116 -6.37 -6.84 25.56
CA GLY A 116 -6.70 -8.01 24.73
C GLY A 116 -7.70 -7.74 23.60
N GLN A 117 -8.21 -6.51 23.46
CA GLN A 117 -9.15 -6.16 22.40
C GLN A 117 -8.53 -5.19 21.41
N ILE A 118 -8.76 -5.43 20.12
CA ILE A 118 -8.32 -4.54 19.06
C ILE A 118 -9.14 -3.26 19.11
N ASP A 119 -8.47 -2.15 19.40
CA ASP A 119 -9.07 -0.81 19.46
C ASP A 119 -8.25 0.26 18.73
N HIS A 120 -7.06 -0.08 18.22
CA HIS A 120 -6.26 0.80 17.38
C HIS A 120 -5.68 0.07 16.15
N VAL A 121 -5.46 0.82 15.08
CA VAL A 121 -4.92 0.32 13.81
C VAL A 121 -3.96 1.33 13.18
N GLY A 122 -2.94 0.83 12.50
CA GLY A 122 -2.03 1.62 11.67
C GLY A 122 -1.60 0.86 10.43
N ILE A 123 -0.79 1.51 9.58
CA ILE A 123 -0.24 0.95 8.34
C ILE A 123 1.26 0.73 8.53
N TYR A 124 1.75 -0.48 8.30
CA TYR A 124 3.17 -0.78 8.41
C TYR A 124 3.95 -0.08 7.29
N VAL A 125 5.01 0.64 7.64
CA VAL A 125 5.81 1.43 6.68
C VAL A 125 7.18 0.81 6.39
N GLY A 126 7.43 -0.40 6.88
CA GLY A 126 8.73 -1.06 6.79
C GLY A 126 9.65 -0.76 7.97
N ASN A 127 10.77 -1.50 8.03
CA ASN A 127 11.84 -1.31 9.01
C ASN A 127 11.40 -1.35 10.48
N GLY A 128 10.30 -2.04 10.77
CA GLY A 128 9.74 -2.13 12.12
C GLY A 128 9.03 -0.84 12.56
N ASN A 129 8.53 -0.04 11.62
CA ASN A 129 7.77 1.18 11.89
C ASN A 129 6.37 1.10 11.28
N PHE A 130 5.45 1.90 11.80
CA PHE A 130 4.09 2.03 11.27
C PHE A 130 3.60 3.47 11.38
N ILE A 131 2.66 3.86 10.52
CA ILE A 131 1.99 5.15 10.53
C ILE A 131 0.56 4.99 11.04
N SER A 132 0.11 5.85 11.93
CA SER A 132 -1.28 5.87 12.40
C SER A 132 -1.71 7.26 12.85
N ASN A 133 -3.02 7.48 12.94
CA ASN A 133 -3.58 8.70 13.48
C ASN A 133 -3.91 8.51 14.98
N THR A 134 -3.38 9.36 15.85
CA THR A 134 -3.52 9.24 17.32
C THR A 134 -3.92 10.57 17.96
N LYS A 135 -4.56 10.51 19.14
CA LYS A 135 -4.95 11.71 19.90
C LYS A 135 -3.76 12.63 20.23
N SER A 136 -2.60 12.05 20.55
CA SER A 136 -1.42 12.80 21.01
C SER A 136 -0.62 13.43 19.89
N SER A 137 -0.61 12.83 18.70
CA SER A 137 0.38 13.15 17.66
C SER A 137 -0.22 13.34 16.27
N GLY A 138 -1.55 13.20 16.12
CA GLY A 138 -2.17 13.13 14.80
C GLY A 138 -1.60 11.96 14.01
N VAL A 139 -1.44 12.16 12.69
CA VAL A 139 -0.79 11.19 11.80
C VAL A 139 0.72 11.27 12.00
N SER A 140 1.31 10.18 12.52
CA SER A 140 2.75 10.09 12.76
C SER A 140 3.28 8.67 12.55
N ILE A 141 4.58 8.56 12.26
CA ILE A 141 5.30 7.30 12.16
C ILE A 141 5.89 6.96 13.53
N THR A 142 5.66 5.75 14.01
CA THR A 142 6.20 5.26 15.29
C THR A 142 6.82 3.86 15.15
N SER A 143 7.77 3.55 16.04
CA SER A 143 8.40 2.23 16.14
C SER A 143 7.41 1.17 16.62
N LEU A 144 7.41 0.02 15.93
CA LEU A 144 6.76 -1.23 16.33
C LEU A 144 7.73 -2.17 17.07
N LYS A 145 9.04 -1.90 17.02
CA LYS A 145 10.09 -2.74 17.59
C LYS A 145 10.25 -2.54 19.10
N THR A 146 10.02 -1.31 19.56
CA THR A 146 10.35 -0.88 20.92
C THR A 146 9.26 0.02 21.52
N GLY A 147 9.22 0.12 22.84
CA GLY A 147 8.38 1.07 23.57
C GLY A 147 6.89 0.73 23.59
N TYR A 148 6.06 1.77 23.70
CA TYR A 148 4.62 1.66 23.98
C TYR A 148 3.85 0.77 23.00
N TRP A 149 4.18 0.83 21.71
CA TRP A 149 3.44 0.12 20.67
C TRP A 149 3.89 -1.33 20.50
N SER A 150 5.13 -1.67 20.86
CA SER A 150 5.64 -3.03 20.68
C SER A 150 4.93 -4.03 21.57
N THR A 151 4.56 -3.63 22.80
CA THR A 151 3.85 -4.43 23.81
C THR A 151 2.34 -4.52 23.57
N ARG A 152 1.80 -3.67 22.69
CA ARG A 152 0.35 -3.58 22.41
C ARG A 152 -0.06 -4.21 21.08
N TYR A 153 0.92 -4.63 20.28
CA TYR A 153 0.66 -5.32 19.01
C TYR A 153 -0.08 -6.64 19.24
N ILE A 154 -1.15 -6.87 18.48
CA ILE A 154 -1.93 -8.11 18.50
C ILE A 154 -1.67 -8.93 17.24
N THR A 155 -1.92 -8.33 16.07
CA THR A 155 -1.89 -9.05 14.79
C THR A 155 -1.72 -8.06 13.64
N ALA A 156 -1.55 -8.58 12.43
CA ALA A 156 -1.53 -7.80 11.22
C ALA A 156 -2.28 -8.49 10.08
N ARG A 157 -2.68 -7.71 9.09
CA ARG A 157 -3.40 -8.16 7.90
C ARG A 157 -2.68 -7.70 6.64
N HIS A 158 -2.50 -8.63 5.70
CA HIS A 158 -1.96 -8.38 4.37
C HIS A 158 -3.08 -8.10 3.37
N TYR A 159 -2.89 -7.12 2.49
CA TYR A 159 -3.88 -6.59 1.55
C TYR A 159 -3.36 -6.50 0.14
#